data_AF-A0A0N7IEX5-F1
#
_entry.id   AF-A0A0N7IEX5-F1
#
_cell.length_a   1.000
_cell.length_b   1.000
_cell.length_c   1.000
_cell.angle_alpha   90.00
_cell.angle_beta   90.00
_cell.angle_gamma   90.00
#
_symmetry.space_group_name_H-M   'P 1'
#
loop_
_entity.id
_entity.type
_entity.pdbx_description
1 polymer ?
#
loop_
_entity_poly.entity_id
_entity_poly.type
_entity_poly.pdbx_seq_one_letter_code
_entity_poly.pdbx_strand_id
1 'polypeptide(L)' 'MNKSDIGLNAGKIWRLLSNYAKWDYGTLKRKSGLKDKELGAALGWLACEDKIVLHQEDGELYIFLGVNVYIG' A
#
# COMPACT_ATOMS: atom_id res chain seq x y z
N MET A 1 -13.79 -11.22 4.68
CA MET A 1 -12.90 -10.14 5.10
C MET A 1 -13.76 -9.03 5.68
N ASN A 2 -13.58 -8.76 6.97
CA ASN A 2 -14.28 -7.70 7.70
C ASN A 2 -13.38 -6.47 7.85
N LYS A 3 -13.89 -5.40 8.50
CA LYS A 3 -13.15 -4.15 8.72
C LYS A 3 -11.81 -4.36 9.47
N SER A 4 -11.81 -5.24 10.47
CA SER A 4 -10.61 -5.54 11.27
C SER A 4 -9.54 -6.25 10.46
N ASP A 5 -9.92 -7.21 9.61
CA ASP A 5 -9.00 -7.89 8.68
C ASP A 5 -8.35 -6.89 7.72
N ILE A 6 -9.13 -5.93 7.19
CA ILE A 6 -8.62 -4.89 6.27
C ILE A 6 -7.60 -4.02 6.99
N GLY A 7 -7.90 -3.56 8.21
CA GLY A 7 -6.97 -2.76 9.00
C GLY A 7 -5.67 -3.49 9.35
N LEU A 8 -5.74 -4.78 9.70
CA LEU A 8 -4.56 -5.61 9.95
C LEU A 8 -3.69 -5.76 8.69
N ASN A 9 -4.33 -6.02 7.54
CA ASN A 9 -3.64 -6.13 6.25
C ASN A 9 -3.04 -4.79 5.83
N ALA A 10 -3.74 -3.68 6.03
CA ALA A 10 -3.24 -2.32 5.79
C ALA A 10 -1.98 -2.04 6.62
N GLY A 11 -1.99 -2.37 7.92
CA GLY A 11 -0.81 -2.23 8.78
C GLY A 11 0.39 -3.06 8.31
N LYS A 12 0.14 -4.27 7.80
CA LYS A 12 1.18 -5.12 7.19
C LYS A 12 1.79 -4.47 5.95
N ILE A 13 0.96 -3.94 5.04
CA ILE A 13 1.43 -3.26 3.82
C ILE A 13 2.20 -1.98 4.17
N TRP A 14 1.68 -1.18 5.10
CA TRP A 14 2.35 0.05 5.54
C TRP A 14 3.76 -0.22 6.08
N ARG A 15 3.94 -1.30 6.85
CA ARG A 15 5.27 -1.72 7.34
C ARG A 15 6.21 -2.19 6.23
N LEU A 16 5.70 -2.78 5.15
CA LEU A 16 6.55 -3.13 3.99
C LEU A 16 7.02 -1.87 3.25
N LEU A 17 6.16 -0.86 3.15
CA LEU A 17 6.44 0.40 2.47
C LEU A 17 7.31 1.37 3.30
N SER A 18 7.52 1.11 4.60
CA SER A 18 8.29 2.00 5.50
C SER A 18 9.78 2.13 5.18
N ASN A 19 10.26 1.44 4.13
CA ASN A 19 11.58 1.65 3.56
C ASN A 19 11.62 2.78 2.51
N TYR A 20 10.49 3.46 2.27
CA TYR A 20 10.33 4.57 1.30
C TYR A 20 10.68 4.22 -0.15
N ALA A 21 10.83 2.92 -0.47
CA ALA A 21 11.03 2.49 -1.84
C ALA A 21 9.72 2.51 -2.63
N LYS A 22 9.83 2.57 -3.97
CA LYS A 22 8.74 2.33 -4.92
C LYS A 22 8.60 0.83 -5.13
N TRP A 23 7.40 0.29 -4.94
CA TRP A 23 7.12 -1.14 -5.10
C TRP A 23 6.08 -1.35 -6.19
N ASP A 24 6.30 -2.30 -7.09
CA ASP A 24 5.25 -2.78 -7.98
C ASP A 24 4.20 -3.62 -7.21
N TYR A 25 2.97 -3.62 -7.71
CA TYR A 25 1.86 -4.36 -7.12
C TYR A 25 2.16 -5.85 -6.93
N GLY A 26 2.82 -6.49 -7.91
CA GLY A 26 3.16 -7.91 -7.87
C GLY A 26 4.13 -8.26 -6.73
N THR A 27 5.15 -7.44 -6.52
CA THR A 27 6.13 -7.60 -5.44
C THR A 27 5.50 -7.39 -4.08
N LEU A 28 4.66 -6.37 -3.92
CA LEU A 28 3.88 -6.17 -2.70
C LEU A 28 2.98 -7.37 -2.38
N LYS A 29 2.30 -7.92 -3.38
CA LYS A 29 1.48 -9.13 -3.25
C LYS A 29 2.30 -10.32 -2.78
N ARG A 30 3.42 -10.62 -3.44
CA ARG A 30 4.29 -11.75 -3.07
C ARG A 30 4.88 -11.60 -1.66
N LYS A 31 5.38 -10.42 -1.32
CA LYS A 31 6.05 -10.17 -0.02
C LYS A 31 5.06 -10.10 1.14
N SER A 32 3.86 -9.58 0.90
CA SER A 32 2.78 -9.59 1.89
C SER A 32 2.08 -10.94 2.01
N GLY A 33 2.14 -11.80 0.98
CA GLY A 33 1.41 -13.06 0.94
C GLY A 33 -0.11 -12.91 0.83
N LEU A 34 -0.59 -11.71 0.48
CA LEU A 34 -2.01 -11.40 0.35
C LEU A 34 -2.54 -11.75 -1.03
N LYS A 35 -3.83 -12.09 -1.11
CA LYS A 35 -4.56 -12.22 -2.39
C LYS A 35 -4.94 -10.83 -2.92
N ASP A 36 -5.29 -10.72 -4.20
CA ASP A 36 -5.60 -9.43 -4.84
C ASP A 36 -6.72 -8.67 -4.12
N LYS A 37 -7.77 -9.39 -3.68
CA LYS A 37 -8.88 -8.81 -2.91
C LYS A 37 -8.41 -8.20 -1.57
N GLU A 38 -7.48 -8.85 -0.89
CA GLU A 38 -6.97 -8.44 0.41
C GLU A 38 -6.00 -7.27 0.27
N LEU A 39 -5.08 -7.36 -0.71
CA LEU A 39 -4.14 -6.30 -1.03
C LEU A 39 -4.88 -5.05 -1.52
N GLY A 40 -5.86 -5.19 -2.42
CA GLY A 40 -6.66 -4.08 -2.92
C GLY A 40 -7.42 -3.36 -1.81
N ALA A 41 -8.04 -4.09 -0.87
CA ALA A 41 -8.71 -3.48 0.27
C ALA A 41 -7.74 -2.78 1.22
N ALA A 42 -6.57 -3.37 1.47
CA ALA A 42 -5.53 -2.77 2.30
C ALA A 42 -4.98 -1.48 1.68
N LEU A 43 -4.73 -1.47 0.37
CA LEU A 43 -4.30 -0.28 -0.37
C LEU A 43 -5.38 0.80 -0.36
N GLY A 44 -6.64 0.43 -0.62
CA GLY A 44 -7.77 1.38 -0.56
C GLY A 44 -7.94 2.02 0.82
N TRP A 45 -7.73 1.24 1.89
CA TRP A 45 -7.73 1.76 3.25
C TRP A 45 -6.64 2.82 3.47
N LEU A 46 -5.40 2.51 3.10
CA LEU A 46 -4.26 3.42 3.24
C LEU A 46 -4.39 4.67 2.37
N ALA A 47 -5.00 4.54 1.18
CA ALA A 47 -5.28 5.66 0.29
C ALA A 47 -6.31 6.63 0.90
N CYS A 48 -7.37 6.12 1.54
CA CYS A 48 -8.32 6.96 2.28
C CYS A 48 -7.67 7.71 3.45
N GLU A 49 -6.56 7.22 3.98
CA GLU A 49 -5.79 7.85 5.06
C GLU A 49 -4.65 8.75 4.53
N ASP A 50 -4.55 8.94 3.21
CA ASP A 50 -3.49 9.71 2.54
C ASP A 50 -2.05 9.23 2.88
N LYS A 51 -1.89 7.93 3.16
CA LYS A 51 -0.61 7.34 3.58
C LYS A 51 0.25 6.84 2.43
N ILE A 52 -0.34 6.61 1.27
CA ILE A 52 0.35 6.02 0.12
C ILE A 52 0.04 6.80 -1.15
N VAL A 53 0.96 6.75 -2.09
CA VAL A 53 0.78 7.23 -3.45
C VAL A 53 0.64 6.03 -4.38
N LEU A 54 -0.34 6.08 -5.27
CA LEU A 54 -0.55 5.12 -6.36
C LEU A 54 -0.12 5.80 -7.66
N HIS A 55 0.87 5.22 -8.35
CA HIS A 55 1.42 5.78 -9.58
C HIS A 55 1.42 4.75 -10.69
N GLN A 56 0.76 5.05 -11.80
CA GLN A 56 0.76 4.22 -13.00
C GLN A 56 1.80 4.73 -13.99
N GLU A 57 2.65 3.84 -14.47
CA GLU A 57 3.72 4.13 -15.44
C GLU A 57 3.92 2.90 -16.32
N ASP A 58 3.92 3.06 -17.64
CA ASP A 58 4.08 1.99 -18.63
C ASP A 58 3.17 0.76 -18.43
N GLY A 59 1.94 0.98 -17.93
CA GLY A 59 0.96 -0.08 -17.66
C GLY A 59 1.16 -0.80 -16.32
N GLU A 60 2.21 -0.45 -15.56
CA GLU A 60 2.49 -1.01 -14.25
C GLU A 60 2.03 -0.08 -13.13
N LEU A 61 1.50 -0.67 -12.05
CA LEU A 61 1.07 0.05 -10.86
C LEU A 61 2.16 0.00 -9.78
N TYR A 62 2.61 1.17 -9.38
CA TYR A 62 3.57 1.37 -8.31
C TYR A 62 2.95 2.03 -7.09
N ILE A 63 3.42 1.60 -5.92
CA ILE A 63 2.96 2.04 -4.61
C ILE A 63 4.16 2.43 -3.75
N PHE A 64 4.09 3.59 -3.09
CA PHE A 64 5.09 4.07 -2.13
C PHE A 64 4.42 4.91 -1.04
N LEU A 65 5.12 5.14 0.07
CA LEU A 65 4.61 6.01 1.14
C LEU A 65 4.48 7.45 0.63
N GLY A 66 3.36 8.09 0.97
CA GLY A 66 3.21 9.53 0.85
C GLY A 66 4.15 10.21 1.84
N VAL A 67 5.05 11.06 1.34
CA VAL A 67 5.88 11.89 2.21
C VAL A 67 5.08 13.15 2.53
N ASN A 68 4.51 13.22 3.73
CA ASN A 68 3.91 14.45 4.24
C ASN A 68 5.05 15.39 4.65
N VAL A 69 5.61 16.12 3.67
CA VAL A 69 6.61 17.16 3.95
C VAL A 69 5.85 18.40 4.43
N TYR A 70 5.46 18.41 5.71
CA TYR A 70 5.20 19.68 6.40
C TYR A 70 6.57 20.31 6.68
N ILE A 71 7.08 21.10 5.73
CA ILE A 71 8.19 22.02 5.99
C ILE A 71 7.57 23.16 6.81
N GLY A 72 7.69 23.07 8.13
CA GLY A 72 7.50 24.21 9.03
C GLY A 72 8.75 25.06 9.09
#